data_AF-A0A0D5ZF49-F1
#
_entry.id   AF-A0A0D5ZF49-F1
#
_cell.length_a   1.000
_cell.length_b   1.000
_cell.length_c   1.000
_cell.angle_alpha   90.00
_cell.angle_beta   90.00
_cell.angle_gamma   90.00
#
_symmetry.space_group_name_H-M   'P 1'
#
loop_
_entity.id
_entity.type
_entity.pdbx_description
1 polymer ?
#
loop_
_entity_poly.entity_id
_entity_poly.type
_entity_poly.pdbx_seq_one_letter_code
_entity_poly.pdbx_strand_id
1 'polypeptide(L)' 'MSTQQDGKIDLSNLKRDFASRFPDSPLTPVLLSEPDTLSFGDMLAKAGTWLVLLGNDKRSKEI' A
#
# COMPACT_ATOMS: atom_id res chain seq x y z
N MET A 1 19.42 -24.40 -5.41
CA MET A 1 18.81 -23.61 -4.31
C MET A 1 18.84 -22.15 -4.74
N SER A 2 17.73 -21.65 -5.25
CA SER A 2 17.61 -20.24 -5.64
C SER A 2 17.52 -19.43 -4.36
N THR A 3 18.53 -18.59 -4.10
CA THR A 3 18.54 -17.64 -2.99
C THR A 3 17.41 -16.64 -3.20
N GLN A 4 16.26 -16.88 -2.55
CA GLN A 4 15.28 -15.83 -2.29
C GLN A 4 16.01 -14.78 -1.44
N GLN A 5 16.47 -13.72 -2.08
CA GLN A 5 16.74 -12.48 -1.37
C GLN A 5 15.40 -12.06 -0.78
N ASP A 6 15.22 -12.25 0.52
CA ASP A 6 14.13 -11.63 1.27
C ASP A 6 14.40 -10.12 1.31
N GLY A 7 14.22 -9.49 0.15
CA GLY A 7 14.46 -8.09 -0.09
C GLY A 7 13.43 -7.32 0.70
N LYS A 8 13.90 -6.64 1.75
CA LYS A 8 13.09 -5.69 2.50
C LYS A 8 12.81 -4.47 1.64
N ILE A 9 11.54 -4.12 1.51
CA ILE A 9 11.05 -2.97 0.76
C ILE A 9 10.68 -1.89 1.76
N ASP A 10 11.28 -0.72 1.60
CA ASP A 10 10.95 0.46 2.39
C ASP A 10 9.76 1.20 1.78
N LEU A 11 8.69 1.34 2.56
CA LEU A 11 7.46 2.03 2.23
C LEU A 11 7.39 3.44 2.80
N SER A 12 8.35 3.88 3.61
CA SER A 12 8.28 5.16 4.34
C SER A 12 8.00 6.34 3.42
N ASN A 13 8.72 6.41 2.29
CA ASN A 13 8.54 7.45 1.28
C ASN A 13 7.19 7.31 0.57
N LEU A 14 6.79 6.09 0.21
CA LEU A 14 5.48 5.84 -0.43
C LEU A 14 4.33 6.29 0.48
N LYS A 15 4.37 5.91 1.76
CA LYS A 15 3.36 6.27 2.77
C LYS A 15 3.26 7.78 2.92
N ARG A 16 4.39 8.46 3.10
CA ARG A 16 4.44 9.92 3.25
C ARG A 16 3.92 10.64 2.01
N ASP A 17 4.42 10.26 0.84
CA ASP A 17 4.08 10.93 -0.41
C ASP A 17 2.62 10.67 -0.81
N PHE A 18 2.11 9.46 -0.56
CA PHE A 18 0.70 9.13 -0.80
C PHE A 18 -0.22 9.90 0.14
N ALA A 19 0.06 9.89 1.45
CA ALA A 19 -0.73 10.61 2.45
C ALA A 19 -0.76 12.13 2.18
N SER A 20 0.35 12.70 1.72
CA SER A 20 0.41 14.12 1.36
C SER A 20 -0.41 14.46 0.12
N ARG A 21 -0.51 13.55 -0.87
CA ARG A 21 -1.20 13.80 -2.14
C ARG A 21 -2.68 13.45 -2.08
N PHE A 22 -3.04 12.47 -1.26
CA PHE A 22 -4.39 11.90 -1.21
C PHE A 22 -4.89 11.78 0.24
N PRO A 23 -4.92 12.86 1.04
CA PRO A 23 -5.27 12.79 2.46
C PRO A 23 -6.66 12.19 2.71
N ASP A 24 -7.62 12.43 1.82
CA ASP A 24 -9.01 11.94 1.93
C ASP A 24 -9.23 10.55 1.32
N SER A 25 -8.18 9.92 0.78
CA SER A 25 -8.33 8.56 0.25
C SER A 25 -8.55 7.56 1.38
N PRO A 26 -9.49 6.62 1.26
CA PRO A 26 -9.66 5.54 2.24
C PRO A 26 -8.42 4.64 2.33
N LEU A 27 -7.54 4.65 1.32
CA LEU A 27 -6.27 3.94 1.35
C LEU A 27 -5.22 4.62 2.24
N THR A 28 -5.28 5.94 2.42
CA THR A 28 -4.29 6.70 3.21
C THR A 28 -4.17 6.22 4.65
N PRO A 29 -5.24 6.12 5.46
CA PRO A 29 -5.12 5.60 6.83
C PRO A 29 -4.65 4.14 6.86
N VAL A 30 -5.00 3.33 5.85
CA VAL A 30 -4.52 1.95 5.73
C VAL A 30 -3.02 1.91 5.48
N LEU A 31 -2.52 2.62 4.47
CA LEU A 31 -1.09 2.74 4.16
C LEU A 31 -0.29 3.24 5.36
N LEU A 32 -0.79 4.25 6.08
CA LEU A 32 -0.11 4.80 7.26
C LEU A 32 0.00 3.78 8.41
N SER A 33 -0.95 2.86 8.54
CA SER A 33 -0.94 1.80 9.56
C SER A 33 0.01 0.63 9.27
N GLU A 34 0.44 0.47 8.02
CA GLU A 34 1.38 -0.58 7.63
C GLU A 34 2.79 -0.31 8.18
N PRO A 35 3.60 -1.35 8.44
CA PRO A 35 5.00 -1.15 8.81
C PRO A 35 5.78 -0.45 7.68
N ASP A 36 6.80 0.31 8.05
CA ASP A 36 7.64 1.04 7.09
C ASP A 36 8.50 0.11 6.24
N THR A 37 8.69 -1.14 6.67
CA THR A 37 9.43 -2.14 5.91
C THR A 37 8.62 -3.42 5.78
N LEU A 38 8.50 -3.94 4.55
CA LEU A 38 7.84 -5.21 4.25
C LEU A 38 8.78 -6.15 3.52
N SER A 39 8.57 -7.46 3.68
CA SER A 39 9.16 -8.44 2.74
C SER A 39 8.49 -8.31 1.37
N PHE A 40 9.13 -8.81 0.33
CA PHE A 40 8.54 -8.85 -1.01
C PHE A 40 7.20 -9.62 -1.04
N GLY A 41 7.12 -10.72 -0.30
CA GLY A 41 5.89 -11.52 -0.19
C GLY A 41 4.75 -10.75 0.48
N ASP A 42 5.05 -10.09 1.60
CA ASP A 42 4.06 -9.28 2.32
C ASP A 42 3.60 -8.08 1.49
N MET A 43 4.52 -7.43 0.77
CA MET A 43 4.17 -6.32 -0.12
C MET A 43 3.18 -6.77 -1.20
N LEU A 44 3.41 -7.91 -1.86
CA LEU A 44 2.49 -8.43 -2.87
C LEU A 44 1.12 -8.78 -2.29
N ALA A 45 1.08 -9.41 -1.11
CA ALA A 45 -0.16 -9.74 -0.43
C ALA A 45 -0.97 -8.48 -0.09
N LYS A 46 -0.30 -7.45 0.44
CA LYS A 46 -0.91 -6.17 0.81
C LYS A 46 -1.35 -5.35 -0.40
N ALA A 47 -0.58 -5.37 -1.49
CA ALA A 47 -0.93 -4.67 -2.73
C ALA A 47 -2.30 -5.10 -3.28
N GLY A 48 -2.65 -6.40 -3.16
CA GLY A 48 -3.97 -6.89 -3.50
C GLY A 48 -5.10 -6.18 -2.72
N THR A 49 -4.95 -6.06 -1.40
CA THR A 49 -5.89 -5.32 -0.55
C THR A 49 -5.97 -3.85 -0.92
N TRP A 50 -4.84 -3.20 -1.17
CA TRP A 50 -4.79 -1.78 -1.54
C TRP A 50 -5.50 -1.49 -2.87
N LEU A 51 -5.34 -2.38 -3.87
CA LEU A 51 -6.02 -2.26 -5.16
C LEU A 51 -7.54 -2.36 -5.03
N VAL A 52 -8.05 -3.24 -4.15
CA VAL A 52 -9.50 -3.35 -3.87
C VAL A 52 -10.03 -2.07 -3.25
N LEU A 53 -9.30 -1.48 -2.29
CA LEU A 53 -9.68 -0.21 -1.66
C LEU A 53 -9.71 0.94 -2.68
N LEU A 54 -8.72 1.02 -3.56
CA LEU A 54 -8.69 2.01 -4.64
C LEU A 54 -9.82 1.82 -5.65
N GLY A 55 -10.17 0.58 -5.99
CA GLY A 55 -11.28 0.27 -6.88
C GLY A 55 -12.63 0.67 -6.29
N ASN A 56 -12.81 0.44 -4.98
CA ASN A 56 -14.04 0.82 -4.29
C ASN A 56 -14.19 2.35 -4.13
N ASP A 57 -13.10 3.09 -3.91
CA ASP A 57 -13.12 4.56 -3.85
C ASP A 57 -13.62 5.18 -5.17
N LYS A 58 -13.18 4.64 -6.31
CA LYS A 58 -13.65 5.11 -7.63
C LYS A 58 -15.15 4.85 -7.82
N ARG A 59 -15.61 3.64 -7.49
CA ARG A 59 -17.02 3.26 -7.65
C ARG A 59 -17.95 4.11 -6.77
N SER A 60 -17.51 4.55 -5.59
CA SER A 60 -18.30 5.41 -4.70
C SER A 60 -18.41 6.87 -5.16
N LYS A 61 -17.54 7.34 -6.05
CA LYS A 61 -17.56 8.73 -6.60
C LYS A 61 -18.34 8.85 -7.91
N GLU A 62 -18.80 7.73 -8.48
CA GLU A 62 -19.56 7.66 -9.73
C GLU A 62 -21.09 7.53 -9.51
N ILE A 63 -21.57 7.73 -8.27
CA ILE A 63 -23.00 7.62 -7.88
C ILE A 63 -23.52 8.95 -7.35
#